data_AF-A0A3G3IRE3-F1
#
_entry.id   AF-A0A3G3IRE3-F1
#
_cell.length_a   1.000
_cell.length_b   1.000
_cell.length_c   1.000
_cell.angle_alpha   90.00
_cell.angle_beta   90.00
_cell.angle_gamma   90.00
#
_symmetry.space_group_name_H-M   'P 1'
#
loop_
_entity.id
_entity.type
_entity.pdbx_description
1 polymer ?
#
loop_
_entity_poly.entity_id
_entity_poly.type
_entity_poly.pdbx_seq_one_letter_code
_entity_poly.pdbx_strand_id
1 'polypeptide(L)'
;MAVVASAPGKVLMTGGYLVLERPNAGIVLSTNARFYAIVKPFYEEIKPDSWAWAWTDVKLTSPQMSRETTYKMSLKHLALQCISSSESRNPFVEYAVQYAVAAALATLEKDKKDLLHKLLLQGLDITILGCNDFYSYRNQIEALGLPLTPESLASLPPFTSITFNIEEANGGNRKPEVAKTGLGSSAAMTTAVVAALLHYLGVVNLSSLSEDQHQEKENTMDLDVVHVIAQTAHCIAQGKVGSGFDVSSAVYGSQRYVRFSPELLSSAQDVVKGKVLEEVIGDVLNGKWDHKRTTY
;
A
#
# COMPACT_ATOMS: atom_id res chain seq x y z
N MET A 1 18.04 10.18 -0.32
CA MET A 1 17.50 9.98 1.05
C MET A 1 16.46 8.88 0.99
N ALA A 2 16.40 7.99 1.99
CA ALA A 2 15.37 6.95 2.04
C ALA A 2 14.21 7.41 2.93
N VAL A 3 12.98 7.05 2.55
CA VAL A 3 11.77 7.26 3.33
C VAL A 3 11.27 5.90 3.81
N VAL A 4 10.89 5.83 5.09
CA VAL A 4 10.28 4.64 5.68
C VAL A 4 8.91 5.03 6.20
N ALA A 5 7.88 4.32 5.75
CA ALA A 5 6.55 4.42 6.33
C ALA A 5 6.09 3.04 6.80
N SER A 6 5.14 3.02 7.73
CA SER A 6 4.55 1.79 8.21
C SER A 6 3.07 1.94 8.47
N ALA A 7 2.33 0.83 8.35
CA ALA A 7 0.90 0.78 8.60
C ALA A 7 0.53 -0.47 9.41
N PRO A 8 -0.33 -0.35 10.44
CA PRO A 8 -0.74 -1.48 11.26
C PRO A 8 -1.68 -2.43 10.53
N GLY A 9 -1.71 -3.68 10.99
CA GLY A 9 -2.78 -4.63 10.72
C GLY A 9 -4.06 -4.26 11.46
N LYS A 10 -5.12 -5.05 11.25
CA LYS A 10 -6.45 -4.79 11.81
C LYS A 10 -7.18 -6.04 12.28
N VAL A 11 -8.17 -5.84 13.14
CA VAL A 11 -9.20 -6.82 13.52
C VAL A 11 -10.56 -6.13 13.52
N LEU A 12 -11.53 -6.70 12.80
CA LEU A 12 -12.92 -6.23 12.85
C LEU A 12 -13.62 -6.90 14.03
N MET A 13 -13.96 -6.14 15.06
CA MET A 13 -14.59 -6.63 16.28
C MET A 13 -16.10 -6.78 16.13
N THR A 14 -16.74 -5.81 15.45
CA THR A 14 -18.19 -5.80 15.22
C THR A 14 -18.52 -5.29 13.82
N GLY A 15 -19.75 -5.53 13.37
CA GLY A 15 -20.25 -5.11 12.05
C GLY A 15 -20.25 -6.24 11.02
N GLY A 16 -19.27 -7.16 11.05
CA GLY A 16 -19.22 -8.31 10.15
C GLY A 16 -19.45 -7.91 8.68
N TYR A 17 -20.36 -8.56 7.98
CA TYR A 17 -20.76 -8.17 6.62
C TYR A 17 -21.67 -6.94 6.55
N LEU A 18 -22.32 -6.53 7.65
CA LEU A 18 -23.20 -5.36 7.66
C LEU A 18 -22.43 -4.08 7.29
N VAL A 19 -21.15 -3.99 7.64
CA VAL A 19 -20.27 -2.84 7.31
C VAL A 19 -20.09 -2.63 5.79
N LEU A 20 -20.49 -3.60 4.96
CA LEU A 20 -20.58 -3.43 3.52
C LEU A 20 -21.75 -2.55 3.10
N GLU A 21 -22.67 -2.16 3.98
CA GLU A 21 -23.82 -1.33 3.62
C GLU A 21 -23.92 -0.11 4.53
N ARG A 22 -24.29 1.03 3.97
CA ARG A 22 -24.56 2.24 4.75
C ARG A 22 -25.98 2.16 5.34
N PRO A 23 -26.21 2.66 6.57
CA PRO A 23 -25.28 3.37 7.45
C PRO A 23 -24.61 2.47 8.51
N ASN A 24 -24.53 1.15 8.28
CA ASN A 24 -24.05 0.21 9.29
C ASN A 24 -22.60 0.50 9.66
N ALA A 25 -22.31 0.47 10.97
CA ALA A 25 -20.97 0.69 11.49
C ALA A 25 -20.30 -0.63 11.89
N GLY A 26 -18.97 -0.64 11.84
CA GLY A 26 -18.14 -1.66 12.46
C GLY A 26 -17.15 -1.04 13.43
N ILE A 27 -16.78 -1.77 14.48
CA ILE A 27 -15.65 -1.41 15.34
C ILE A 27 -14.43 -2.16 14.84
N VAL A 28 -13.40 -1.43 14.45
CA VAL A 28 -12.12 -1.98 13.99
C VAL A 28 -11.00 -1.54 14.92
N LEU A 29 -10.17 -2.49 15.33
CA LEU A 29 -8.99 -2.24 16.14
C LEU A 29 -7.74 -2.43 15.28
N SER A 30 -6.83 -1.46 15.31
CA SER A 30 -5.50 -1.60 14.72
C SER A 30 -4.60 -2.42 15.64
N THR A 31 -3.76 -3.28 15.07
CA THR A 31 -2.80 -4.09 15.83
C THR A 31 -1.42 -3.43 15.93
N ASN A 32 -0.58 -3.95 16.81
CA ASN A 32 0.85 -3.60 16.85
C ASN A 32 1.68 -4.26 15.73
N ALA A 33 1.17 -5.29 15.06
CA ALA A 33 1.78 -5.84 13.85
C ALA A 33 1.72 -4.81 12.70
N ARG A 34 2.84 -4.58 12.00
CA ARG A 34 2.94 -3.56 10.94
C ARG A 34 3.56 -4.08 9.65
N PHE A 35 3.11 -3.52 8.53
CA PHE A 35 3.89 -3.52 7.30
C PHE A 35 4.75 -2.26 7.26
N TYR A 36 5.94 -2.39 6.71
CA TYR A 36 6.89 -1.32 6.44
C TYR A 36 7.16 -1.26 4.94
N ALA A 37 7.24 -0.05 4.41
CA ALA A 37 7.71 0.22 3.07
C ALA A 37 8.88 1.20 3.15
N ILE A 38 9.95 0.86 2.46
CA ILE A 38 11.16 1.67 2.34
C ILE A 38 11.25 2.10 0.89
N VAL A 39 11.26 3.40 0.63
CA VAL A 39 11.42 3.99 -0.70
C VAL A 39 12.72 4.77 -0.74
N LYS A 40 13.56 4.49 -1.73
CA LYS A 40 14.83 5.18 -1.96
C LYS A 40 15.10 5.28 -3.48
N PRO A 41 16.03 6.12 -3.92
CA PRO A 41 16.38 6.17 -5.34
C PRO A 41 16.98 4.84 -5.79
N PHE A 42 16.65 4.41 -7.02
CA PHE A 42 17.22 3.21 -7.62
C PHE A 42 18.62 3.48 -8.21
N TYR A 43 18.85 4.70 -8.68
CA TYR A 43 20.12 5.21 -9.19
C TYR A 43 20.63 6.36 -8.30
N GLU A 44 21.91 6.31 -7.93
CA GLU A 44 22.54 7.39 -7.15
C GLU A 44 22.71 8.67 -7.98
N GLU A 45 23.02 8.53 -9.28
CA GLU A 45 23.22 9.63 -10.21
C GLU A 45 22.26 9.53 -11.41
N ILE A 46 21.72 10.67 -11.83
CA ILE A 46 20.92 10.80 -13.05
C ILE A 46 21.89 10.91 -14.23
N LYS A 47 21.77 10.03 -15.22
CA LYS A 47 22.65 10.09 -16.40
C LYS A 47 22.35 11.35 -17.22
N PRO A 48 23.36 11.93 -17.90
CA PRO A 48 23.16 13.12 -18.73
C PRO A 48 22.11 12.95 -19.83
N ASP A 49 21.80 11.73 -20.26
CA ASP A 49 20.80 11.44 -21.30
C ASP A 49 19.40 11.10 -20.73
N SER A 50 19.24 11.10 -19.40
CA SER A 50 18.01 10.65 -18.73
C SER A 50 16.82 11.59 -18.90
N TRP A 51 17.03 12.86 -19.24
CA TRP A 51 15.96 13.84 -19.52
C TRP A 51 15.10 13.44 -20.73
N ALA A 52 15.60 12.57 -21.61
CA ALA A 52 14.84 12.01 -22.72
C ALA A 52 14.07 10.72 -22.35
N TRP A 53 14.20 10.22 -21.11
CA TRP A 53 13.54 8.98 -20.71
C TRP A 53 12.04 9.19 -20.50
N ALA A 54 11.24 8.57 -21.37
CA ALA A 54 9.79 8.47 -21.19
C ALA A 54 9.38 7.47 -20.09
N TRP A 55 10.36 6.88 -19.38
CA TRP A 55 10.20 5.77 -18.46
C TRP A 55 11.01 5.96 -17.19
N THR A 56 10.51 5.44 -16.09
CA THR A 56 11.24 5.30 -14.82
C THR A 56 11.34 3.83 -14.43
N ASP A 57 12.48 3.44 -13.88
CA ASP A 57 12.71 2.11 -13.34
C ASP A 57 12.13 1.98 -11.94
N VAL A 58 11.35 0.92 -11.71
CA VAL A 58 10.81 0.60 -10.39
C VAL A 58 11.27 -0.80 -10.01
N LYS A 59 12.01 -0.89 -8.92
CA LYS A 59 12.42 -2.14 -8.30
C LYS A 59 11.55 -2.39 -7.07
N LEU A 60 10.96 -3.57 -6.99
CA LEU A 60 10.18 -4.02 -5.85
C LEU A 60 10.83 -5.26 -5.23
N THR A 61 11.17 -5.19 -3.96
CA THR A 61 11.79 -6.29 -3.21
C THR A 61 10.94 -6.66 -1.99
N SER A 62 10.68 -7.96 -1.82
CA SER A 62 10.07 -8.55 -0.64
C SER A 62 10.96 -9.69 -0.13
N PRO A 63 11.90 -9.40 0.79
CA PRO A 63 12.89 -10.37 1.27
C PRO A 63 12.25 -11.61 1.88
N GLN A 64 11.18 -11.43 2.66
CA GLN A 64 10.44 -12.53 3.30
C GLN A 64 9.88 -13.54 2.32
N MET A 65 9.52 -13.09 1.12
CA MET A 65 8.99 -13.93 0.05
C MET A 65 10.07 -14.41 -0.92
N SER A 66 11.32 -13.97 -0.72
CA SER A 66 12.42 -14.12 -1.69
C SER A 66 12.01 -13.67 -3.11
N ARG A 67 11.24 -12.57 -3.18
CA ARG A 67 10.74 -12.02 -4.45
C ARG A 67 11.37 -10.68 -4.75
N GLU A 68 11.76 -10.53 -6.00
CA GLU A 68 12.19 -9.28 -6.59
C GLU A 68 11.53 -9.14 -7.96
N THR A 69 10.96 -7.97 -8.22
CA THR A 69 10.26 -7.67 -9.47
C THR A 69 10.70 -6.31 -9.95
N THR A 70 11.04 -6.22 -11.24
CA THR A 70 11.45 -4.97 -11.87
C THR A 70 10.44 -4.54 -12.91
N TYR A 71 10.15 -3.24 -12.94
CA TYR A 71 9.19 -2.63 -13.84
C TYR A 71 9.77 -1.42 -14.54
N LYS A 72 9.31 -1.17 -15.77
CA LYS A 72 9.37 0.16 -16.41
C LYS A 72 8.00 0.82 -16.22
N MET A 73 7.96 2.01 -15.63
CA MET A 73 6.74 2.82 -15.55
C MET A 73 6.80 3.94 -16.59
N SER A 74 5.78 4.06 -17.44
CA SER A 74 5.67 5.18 -18.37
C SER A 74 5.42 6.47 -17.60
N LEU A 75 6.19 7.53 -17.82
CA LEU A 75 5.94 8.83 -17.19
C LEU A 75 4.74 9.57 -17.80
N LYS A 76 4.33 9.20 -19.01
CA LYS A 76 3.17 9.79 -19.70
C LYS A 76 1.86 9.11 -19.33
N HIS A 77 1.87 7.77 -19.32
CA HIS A 77 0.65 6.98 -19.13
C HIS A 77 0.57 6.36 -17.73
N LEU A 78 1.64 6.42 -16.95
CA LEU A 78 1.76 5.81 -15.62
C LEU A 78 1.51 4.30 -15.62
N ALA A 79 1.60 3.65 -16.78
CA ALA A 79 1.46 2.21 -16.92
C ALA A 79 2.76 1.51 -16.50
N LEU A 80 2.64 0.49 -15.62
CA LEU A 80 3.75 -0.39 -15.25
C LEU A 80 3.86 -1.57 -16.20
N GLN A 81 5.04 -1.74 -16.79
CA GLN A 81 5.41 -2.91 -17.57
C GLN A 81 6.41 -3.76 -16.77
N CYS A 82 5.99 -4.95 -16.37
CA CYS A 82 6.85 -5.92 -15.68
C CYS A 82 7.92 -6.45 -16.65
N ILE A 83 9.18 -6.38 -16.25
CA ILE A 83 10.34 -6.89 -17.02
C ILE A 83 10.71 -8.30 -16.56
N SER A 84 10.55 -8.59 -15.27
CA SER A 84 10.78 -9.91 -14.67
C SER A 84 9.66 -10.92 -14.98
N SER A 85 9.87 -12.21 -14.68
CA SER A 85 8.89 -13.27 -14.89
C SER A 85 7.55 -12.98 -14.18
N SER A 86 6.44 -13.27 -14.87
CA SER A 86 5.08 -12.86 -14.48
C SER A 86 4.55 -13.43 -13.15
N GLU A 87 5.25 -14.42 -12.56
CA GLU A 87 4.81 -15.14 -11.37
C GLU A 87 4.95 -14.33 -10.07
N SER A 88 5.71 -13.24 -10.09
CA SER A 88 6.01 -12.40 -8.92
C SER A 88 5.13 -11.15 -8.78
N ARG A 89 4.23 -10.87 -9.74
CA ARG A 89 3.41 -9.65 -9.76
C ARG A 89 2.52 -9.51 -8.53
N ASN A 90 2.43 -8.30 -8.00
CA ASN A 90 1.57 -7.93 -6.90
C ASN A 90 0.70 -6.72 -7.28
N PRO A 91 -0.56 -6.91 -7.70
CA PRO A 91 -1.41 -5.83 -8.20
C PRO A 91 -1.62 -4.72 -7.15
N PHE A 92 -1.66 -5.06 -5.86
CA PHE A 92 -1.81 -4.08 -4.79
C PHE A 92 -0.67 -3.07 -4.75
N VAL A 93 0.56 -3.52 -5.02
CA VAL A 93 1.75 -2.65 -5.03
C VAL A 93 1.87 -1.93 -6.36
N GLU A 94 1.53 -2.59 -7.47
CA GLU A 94 1.49 -1.96 -8.79
C GLU A 94 0.56 -0.74 -8.79
N TYR A 95 -0.70 -0.91 -8.36
CA TYR A 95 -1.64 0.21 -8.25
C TYR A 95 -1.20 1.26 -7.22
N ALA A 96 -0.61 0.86 -6.09
CA ALA A 96 -0.06 1.81 -5.12
C ALA A 96 0.99 2.74 -5.76
N VAL A 97 1.92 2.18 -6.55
CA VAL A 97 2.94 2.97 -7.26
C VAL A 97 2.32 3.90 -8.26
N GLN A 98 1.46 3.38 -9.15
CA GLN A 98 0.84 4.17 -10.21
C GLN A 98 -0.01 5.32 -9.64
N TYR A 99 -0.77 5.06 -8.59
CA TYR A 99 -1.72 6.01 -8.03
C TYR A 99 -1.01 7.05 -7.16
N ALA A 100 0.06 6.68 -6.45
CA ALA A 100 0.87 7.65 -5.71
C ALA A 100 1.63 8.61 -6.65
N VAL A 101 2.15 8.11 -7.78
CA VAL A 101 2.83 8.96 -8.77
C VAL A 101 1.82 9.85 -9.49
N ALA A 102 0.63 9.33 -9.83
CA ALA A 102 -0.46 10.12 -10.37
C ALA A 102 -0.92 11.23 -9.41
N ALA A 103 -1.01 10.92 -8.10
CA ALA A 103 -1.32 11.90 -7.08
C ALA A 103 -0.26 13.01 -7.01
N ALA A 104 1.03 12.66 -7.09
CA ALA A 104 2.10 13.65 -7.11
C ALA A 104 2.02 14.58 -8.32
N LEU A 105 1.73 14.03 -9.51
CA LEU A 105 1.55 14.84 -10.71
C LEU A 105 0.32 15.76 -10.63
N ALA A 106 -0.78 15.27 -10.06
CA ALA A 106 -2.04 16.00 -9.95
C ALA A 106 -2.01 17.12 -8.88
N THR A 107 -1.21 16.96 -7.83
CA THR A 107 -1.24 17.85 -6.64
C THR A 107 -0.10 18.87 -6.58
N LEU A 108 1.08 18.53 -7.12
CA LEU A 108 2.24 19.40 -6.99
C LEU A 108 2.19 20.58 -7.97
N GLU A 109 2.58 21.75 -7.46
CA GLU A 109 2.74 22.98 -8.25
C GLU A 109 3.85 22.86 -9.30
N LYS A 110 3.82 23.74 -10.31
CA LYS A 110 4.70 23.65 -11.49
C LYS A 110 6.19 23.66 -11.14
N ASP A 111 6.60 24.45 -10.16
CA ASP A 111 7.98 24.53 -9.66
C ASP A 111 8.45 23.21 -9.00
N LYS A 112 7.55 22.52 -8.30
CA LYS A 112 7.83 21.21 -7.68
C LYS A 112 7.78 20.05 -8.67
N LYS A 113 7.12 20.20 -9.83
CA LYS A 113 7.07 19.17 -10.87
C LYS A 113 8.46 18.86 -11.48
N ASP A 114 9.35 19.84 -11.56
CA ASP A 114 10.72 19.61 -12.02
C ASP A 114 11.53 18.75 -11.04
N LEU A 115 11.34 18.99 -9.73
CA LEU A 115 11.95 18.16 -8.69
C LEU A 115 11.38 16.74 -8.70
N LEU A 116 10.05 16.61 -8.84
CA LEU A 116 9.37 15.32 -8.99
C LEU A 116 9.93 14.57 -10.21
N HIS A 117 10.09 15.24 -11.34
CA HIS A 117 10.63 14.60 -12.53
C HIS A 117 12.05 14.07 -12.30
N LYS A 118 12.93 14.86 -11.66
CA LYS A 118 14.28 14.42 -11.28
C LYS A 118 14.25 13.20 -10.35
N LEU A 119 13.38 13.21 -9.34
CA LEU A 119 13.20 12.06 -8.43
C LEU A 119 12.76 10.80 -9.19
N LEU A 120 11.83 10.93 -10.12
CA LEU A 120 11.39 9.80 -10.94
C LEU A 120 12.49 9.32 -11.89
N LEU A 121 13.35 10.20 -12.41
CA LEU A 121 14.50 9.79 -13.24
C LEU A 121 15.57 9.01 -12.47
N GLN A 122 15.65 9.17 -11.14
CA GLN A 122 16.49 8.33 -10.29
C GLN A 122 15.91 6.91 -10.10
N GLY A 123 14.68 6.66 -10.57
CA GLY A 123 13.99 5.40 -10.32
C GLY A 123 13.56 5.22 -8.86
N LEU A 124 12.72 4.22 -8.64
CA LEU A 124 12.15 3.90 -7.32
C LEU A 124 12.61 2.50 -6.90
N ASP A 125 13.37 2.41 -5.81
CA ASP A 125 13.66 1.15 -5.13
C ASP A 125 12.76 1.04 -3.89
N ILE A 126 11.84 0.08 -3.93
CA ILE A 126 10.79 -0.14 -2.95
C ILE A 126 11.02 -1.49 -2.28
N THR A 127 11.30 -1.48 -0.98
CA THR A 127 11.37 -2.69 -0.16
C THR A 127 10.16 -2.79 0.75
N ILE A 128 9.49 -3.95 0.77
CA ILE A 128 8.33 -4.23 1.61
C ILE A 128 8.68 -5.30 2.64
N LEU A 129 8.32 -5.04 3.89
CA LEU A 129 8.52 -5.94 5.03
C LEU A 129 7.21 -6.00 5.85
N GLY A 130 6.80 -7.17 6.29
CA GLY A 130 5.64 -7.35 7.18
C GLY A 130 6.03 -8.12 8.44
N CYS A 131 5.57 -7.67 9.60
CA CYS A 131 5.76 -8.43 10.85
C CYS A 131 5.33 -9.90 10.70
N ASN A 132 5.97 -10.79 11.44
CA ASN A 132 5.71 -12.24 11.35
C ASN A 132 4.23 -12.56 11.64
N ASP A 133 3.54 -11.76 12.44
CA ASP A 133 2.12 -11.84 12.79
C ASP A 133 1.15 -11.85 11.58
N PHE A 134 1.58 -11.39 10.40
CA PHE A 134 0.76 -11.42 9.19
C PHE A 134 0.69 -12.79 8.52
N TYR A 135 1.57 -13.72 8.90
CA TYR A 135 1.74 -15.01 8.24
C TYR A 135 1.70 -16.18 9.23
N SER A 136 1.37 -17.36 8.72
CA SER A 136 1.47 -18.59 9.51
C SER A 136 2.89 -19.15 9.46
N TYR A 137 3.52 -19.26 10.63
CA TYR A 137 4.83 -19.92 10.82
C TYR A 137 4.67 -21.32 11.44
N ARG A 138 3.46 -21.90 11.45
CA ARG A 138 3.17 -23.19 12.13
C ARG A 138 4.20 -24.27 11.78
N ASN A 139 4.42 -24.54 10.50
CA ASN A 139 5.32 -25.61 10.06
C ASN A 139 6.77 -25.38 10.52
N GLN A 140 7.22 -24.12 10.53
CA GLN A 140 8.57 -23.75 10.97
C GLN A 140 8.71 -23.88 12.48
N ILE A 141 7.70 -23.47 13.25
CA ILE A 141 7.67 -23.59 14.72
C ILE A 141 7.63 -25.07 15.13
N GLU A 142 6.79 -25.89 14.47
CA GLU A 142 6.71 -27.34 14.71
C GLU A 142 8.03 -28.04 14.34
N ALA A 143 8.67 -27.66 13.23
CA ALA A 143 9.98 -28.21 12.83
C ALA A 143 11.10 -27.89 13.84
N LEU A 144 10.98 -26.79 14.59
CA LEU A 144 11.88 -26.43 15.68
C LEU A 144 11.53 -27.13 17.01
N GLY A 145 10.45 -27.93 17.05
CA GLY A 145 9.97 -28.59 18.27
C GLY A 145 9.41 -27.61 19.31
N LEU A 146 9.04 -26.40 18.88
CA LEU A 146 8.51 -25.34 19.75
C LEU A 146 6.98 -25.44 19.86
N PRO A 147 6.38 -25.06 21.00
CA PRO A 147 4.92 -25.05 21.14
C PRO A 147 4.30 -23.93 20.29
N LEU A 148 3.06 -24.12 19.80
CA LEU A 148 2.35 -23.12 18.98
C LEU A 148 1.79 -21.97 19.84
N THR A 149 2.67 -21.12 20.35
CA THR A 149 2.32 -19.96 21.18
C THR A 149 2.86 -18.65 20.59
N PRO A 150 2.33 -17.49 21.01
CA PRO A 150 2.87 -16.18 20.62
C PRO A 150 4.36 -16.01 20.95
N GLU A 151 4.82 -16.57 22.07
CA GLU A 151 6.22 -16.50 22.49
C GLU A 151 7.15 -17.25 21.52
N SER A 152 6.71 -18.40 21.01
CA SER A 152 7.46 -19.13 19.98
C SER A 152 7.56 -18.33 18.68
N LEU A 153 6.48 -17.66 18.26
CA LEU A 153 6.54 -16.77 17.09
C LEU A 153 7.49 -15.58 17.32
N ALA A 154 7.45 -14.99 18.52
CA ALA A 154 8.31 -13.88 18.91
C ALA A 154 9.80 -14.26 19.01
N SER A 155 10.11 -15.56 19.19
CA SER A 155 11.48 -16.07 19.18
C SER A 155 12.11 -16.12 17.78
N LEU A 156 11.29 -16.10 16.72
CA LEU A 156 11.79 -16.03 15.35
C LEU A 156 12.33 -14.62 15.05
N PRO A 157 13.41 -14.48 14.25
CA PRO A 157 13.88 -13.17 13.81
C PRO A 157 12.76 -12.34 13.17
N PRO A 158 12.72 -11.01 13.40
CA PRO A 158 11.80 -10.14 12.67
C PRO A 158 11.96 -10.29 11.17
N PHE A 159 10.84 -10.32 10.45
CA PHE A 159 10.82 -10.47 8.99
C PHE A 159 11.44 -11.79 8.52
N THR A 160 11.22 -12.88 9.26
CA THR A 160 11.68 -14.22 8.86
C THR A 160 11.03 -14.63 7.54
N SER A 161 11.78 -15.33 6.68
CA SER A 161 11.27 -15.85 5.41
C SER A 161 10.05 -16.74 5.62
N ILE A 162 9.03 -16.55 4.78
CA ILE A 162 7.79 -17.31 4.85
C ILE A 162 7.92 -18.60 4.03
N THR A 163 7.27 -19.66 4.49
CA THR A 163 7.04 -20.86 3.68
C THR A 163 5.78 -20.70 2.85
N PHE A 164 5.85 -21.11 1.59
CA PHE A 164 4.67 -21.23 0.73
C PHE A 164 4.04 -22.60 0.91
N ASN A 165 2.71 -22.65 0.91
CA ASN A 165 2.00 -23.92 0.82
C ASN A 165 2.24 -24.50 -0.58
N ILE A 166 2.94 -25.63 -0.63
CA ILE A 166 3.06 -26.46 -1.83
C ILE A 166 1.99 -27.54 -1.65
N GLU A 167 0.81 -27.38 -2.25
CA GLU A 167 -0.10 -28.52 -2.37
C GLU A 167 0.54 -29.55 -3.32
N GLU A 168 0.71 -30.79 -2.88
CA GLU A 168 1.13 -31.89 -3.75
C GLU A 168 0.14 -32.00 -4.92
N ALA A 169 0.67 -31.83 -6.13
CA ALA A 169 -0.11 -31.58 -7.32
C ALA A 169 -0.94 -32.80 -7.74
N ASN A 170 -2.26 -32.71 -7.57
CA ASN A 170 -3.20 -33.36 -8.49
C ASN A 170 -3.33 -32.52 -9.78
N GLY A 171 -2.21 -32.36 -10.50
CA GLY A 171 -2.18 -31.92 -11.90
C GLY A 171 -2.62 -30.48 -12.22
N GLY A 172 -2.77 -29.58 -11.24
CA GLY A 172 -3.13 -28.18 -11.47
C GLY A 172 -1.95 -27.23 -11.26
N ASN A 173 -1.66 -26.37 -12.25
CA ASN A 173 -0.77 -25.20 -12.11
C ASN A 173 -1.37 -24.17 -11.12
N ARG A 174 -1.34 -24.46 -9.81
CA ARG A 174 -1.72 -23.51 -8.77
C ARG A 174 -0.48 -22.82 -8.22
N LYS A 175 -0.54 -21.48 -8.15
CA LYS A 175 0.56 -20.66 -7.62
C LYS A 175 0.74 -20.96 -6.11
N PRO A 176 1.98 -20.97 -5.61
CA PRO A 176 2.25 -21.18 -4.18
C PRO A 176 1.47 -20.16 -3.33
N GLU A 177 0.70 -20.65 -2.37
CA GLU A 177 -0.14 -19.80 -1.51
C GLU A 177 0.61 -19.37 -0.25
N VAL A 178 0.46 -18.09 0.10
CA VAL A 178 0.95 -17.55 1.36
C VAL A 178 -0.15 -17.68 2.41
N ALA A 179 0.08 -18.46 3.46
CA ALA A 179 -0.84 -18.59 4.57
C ALA A 179 -0.87 -17.28 5.39
N LYS A 180 -1.96 -16.50 5.23
CA LYS A 180 -2.17 -15.22 5.90
C LYS A 180 -3.05 -15.40 7.15
N THR A 181 -2.82 -14.59 8.18
CA THR A 181 -3.55 -14.66 9.46
C THR A 181 -4.88 -13.90 9.48
N GLY A 182 -5.22 -13.17 8.41
CA GLY A 182 -6.45 -12.38 8.32
C GLY A 182 -6.36 -10.96 8.88
N LEU A 183 -5.18 -10.53 9.36
CA LEU A 183 -4.91 -9.18 9.88
C LEU A 183 -5.00 -8.05 8.84
N GLY A 184 -5.44 -8.33 7.61
CA GLY A 184 -5.55 -7.32 6.55
C GLY A 184 -4.19 -6.96 5.92
N SER A 185 -3.34 -7.96 5.65
CA SER A 185 -1.99 -7.74 5.10
C SER A 185 -1.98 -6.94 3.79
N SER A 186 -2.96 -7.13 2.89
CA SER A 186 -3.04 -6.32 1.66
C SER A 186 -3.32 -4.84 1.95
N ALA A 187 -4.23 -4.53 2.86
CA ALA A 187 -4.55 -3.15 3.23
C ALA A 187 -3.38 -2.46 3.93
N ALA A 188 -2.75 -3.13 4.91
CA ALA A 188 -1.58 -2.60 5.61
C ALA A 188 -0.40 -2.39 4.64
N MET A 189 -0.09 -3.37 3.78
CA MET A 189 0.96 -3.25 2.78
C MET A 189 0.71 -2.11 1.80
N THR A 190 -0.49 -2.04 1.19
CA THR A 190 -0.84 -0.95 0.26
C THR A 190 -0.71 0.41 0.92
N THR A 191 -1.21 0.53 2.16
CA THR A 191 -1.15 1.79 2.92
C THR A 191 0.29 2.20 3.22
N ALA A 192 1.15 1.28 3.66
CA ALA A 192 2.56 1.57 3.94
C ALA A 192 3.30 2.02 2.67
N VAL A 193 3.08 1.34 1.53
CA VAL A 193 3.69 1.71 0.24
C VAL A 193 3.22 3.07 -0.23
N VAL A 194 1.91 3.33 -0.21
CA VAL A 194 1.35 4.63 -0.60
C VAL A 194 1.88 5.75 0.29
N ALA A 195 1.90 5.55 1.61
CA ALA A 195 2.43 6.55 2.55
C ALA A 195 3.91 6.86 2.29
N ALA A 196 4.75 5.83 2.10
CA ALA A 196 6.17 6.02 1.83
C ALA A 196 6.40 6.74 0.48
N LEU A 197 5.64 6.37 -0.56
CA LEU A 197 5.75 7.00 -1.88
C LEU A 197 5.28 8.45 -1.87
N LEU A 198 4.10 8.73 -1.30
CA LEU A 198 3.58 10.10 -1.25
C LEU A 198 4.52 11.02 -0.46
N HIS A 199 5.11 10.54 0.64
CA HIS A 199 6.12 11.28 1.37
C HIS A 199 7.39 11.46 0.53
N TYR A 200 7.92 10.39 -0.07
CA TYR A 200 9.13 10.45 -0.90
C TYR A 200 8.99 11.40 -2.10
N LEU A 201 7.81 11.46 -2.70
CA LEU A 201 7.50 12.32 -3.83
C LEU A 201 7.13 13.77 -3.41
N GLY A 202 7.09 14.05 -2.11
CA GLY A 202 6.83 15.39 -1.56
C GLY A 202 5.35 15.81 -1.57
N VAL A 203 4.42 14.86 -1.68
CA VAL A 203 2.96 15.11 -1.67
C VAL A 203 2.44 15.31 -0.25
N VAL A 204 3.01 14.57 0.71
CA VAL A 204 2.65 14.63 2.14
C VAL A 204 3.91 14.71 2.98
N ASN A 205 3.82 15.22 4.21
CA ASN A 205 4.90 15.26 5.17
C ASN A 205 4.52 14.48 6.44
N LEU A 206 4.95 13.22 6.51
CA LEU A 206 4.68 12.33 7.64
C LEU A 206 5.76 12.39 8.74
N SER A 207 6.58 13.44 8.77
CA SER A 207 7.71 13.58 9.72
C SER A 207 7.20 13.90 11.11
N SER A 208 7.28 12.92 12.03
CA SER A 208 6.93 13.01 13.47
C SER A 208 5.58 13.66 13.77
N LEU A 209 4.62 12.84 14.20
CA LEU A 209 3.40 13.25 14.88
C LEU A 209 3.77 14.06 16.14
N SER A 210 3.98 15.35 15.95
CA SER A 210 4.25 16.36 16.96
C SER A 210 2.92 16.77 17.58
N GLU A 211 2.89 16.95 18.91
CA GLU A 211 1.72 17.35 19.70
C GLU A 211 1.30 18.82 19.50
N ASP A 212 1.87 19.50 18.49
CA ASP A 212 1.46 20.86 18.14
C ASP A 212 0.12 20.86 17.40
N GLN A 213 -0.87 21.57 17.92
CA GLN A 213 -2.23 21.65 17.36
C GLN A 213 -2.30 22.11 15.89
N HIS A 214 -1.33 22.92 15.43
CA HIS A 214 -1.22 23.30 14.01
C HIS A 214 -0.71 22.14 13.15
N GLN A 215 0.21 21.34 13.67
CA GLN A 215 0.71 20.15 13.00
C GLN A 215 -0.34 19.03 12.99
N GLU A 216 -1.21 18.91 14.00
CA GLU A 216 -2.32 17.94 14.01
C GLU A 216 -3.28 18.13 12.82
N LYS A 217 -3.59 19.38 12.45
CA LYS A 217 -4.50 19.68 11.33
C LYS A 217 -3.87 19.42 9.96
N GLU A 218 -2.58 19.71 9.78
CA GLU A 218 -1.85 19.35 8.56
C GLU A 218 -1.64 17.84 8.46
N ASN A 219 -1.29 17.18 9.57
CA ASN A 219 -1.14 15.72 9.66
C ASN A 219 -2.45 14.99 9.30
N THR A 220 -3.61 15.54 9.69
CA THR A 220 -4.90 14.95 9.31
C THR A 220 -5.19 15.09 7.82
N MET A 221 -4.81 16.21 7.18
CA MET A 221 -4.92 16.37 5.72
C MET A 221 -4.00 15.40 4.97
N ASP A 222 -2.76 15.25 5.41
CA ASP A 222 -1.80 14.32 4.82
C ASP A 222 -2.26 12.86 4.94
N LEU A 223 -2.77 12.47 6.11
CA LEU A 223 -3.36 11.15 6.30
C LEU A 223 -4.62 10.94 5.44
N ASP A 224 -5.42 11.99 5.19
CA ASP A 224 -6.55 11.91 4.27
C ASP A 224 -6.09 11.65 2.83
N VAL A 225 -5.04 12.32 2.36
CA VAL A 225 -4.45 12.02 1.04
C VAL A 225 -3.95 10.57 0.98
N VAL A 226 -3.24 10.10 2.01
CA VAL A 226 -2.78 8.70 2.10
C VAL A 226 -3.96 7.74 2.04
N HIS A 227 -5.04 8.00 2.80
CA HIS A 227 -6.24 7.17 2.81
C HIS A 227 -6.90 7.09 1.45
N VAL A 228 -7.15 8.23 0.82
CA VAL A 228 -7.83 8.31 -0.47
C VAL A 228 -7.07 7.50 -1.53
N ILE A 229 -5.74 7.71 -1.63
CA ILE A 229 -4.91 7.00 -2.61
C ILE A 229 -4.80 5.51 -2.28
N ALA A 230 -4.55 5.15 -1.02
CA ALA A 230 -4.45 3.75 -0.60
C ALA A 230 -5.76 2.99 -0.78
N GLN A 231 -6.89 3.61 -0.43
CA GLN A 231 -8.21 3.00 -0.53
C GLN A 231 -8.60 2.76 -1.99
N THR A 232 -8.30 3.74 -2.85
CA THR A 232 -8.55 3.65 -4.29
C THR A 232 -7.68 2.55 -4.90
N ALA A 233 -6.36 2.58 -4.68
CA ALA A 233 -5.44 1.56 -5.19
C ALA A 233 -5.83 0.14 -4.70
N HIS A 234 -6.22 0.01 -3.44
CA HIS A 234 -6.66 -1.26 -2.86
C HIS A 234 -7.96 -1.77 -3.50
N CYS A 235 -8.98 -0.93 -3.67
CA CYS A 235 -10.23 -1.33 -4.32
C CYS A 235 -10.04 -1.77 -5.77
N ILE A 236 -9.20 -1.06 -6.53
CA ILE A 236 -8.90 -1.41 -7.93
C ILE A 236 -8.10 -2.71 -7.99
N ALA A 237 -7.09 -2.90 -7.14
CA ALA A 237 -6.34 -4.15 -7.04
C ALA A 237 -7.22 -5.35 -6.65
N GLN A 238 -8.18 -5.13 -5.75
CA GLN A 238 -9.12 -6.13 -5.27
C GLN A 238 -10.20 -6.48 -6.31
N GLY A 239 -10.41 -5.62 -7.32
CA GLY A 239 -11.44 -5.79 -8.36
C GLY A 239 -12.87 -5.54 -7.88
N LYS A 240 -13.05 -4.98 -6.67
CA LYS A 240 -14.36 -4.63 -6.11
C LYS A 240 -14.25 -3.53 -5.07
N VAL A 241 -15.34 -2.78 -4.88
CA VAL A 241 -15.44 -1.80 -3.80
C VAL A 241 -15.86 -2.50 -2.52
N GLY A 242 -14.92 -2.69 -1.61
CA GLY A 242 -15.16 -3.21 -0.25
C GLY A 242 -15.77 -2.16 0.67
N SER A 243 -15.81 -2.47 1.97
CA SER A 243 -16.20 -1.51 3.00
C SER A 243 -15.15 -0.42 3.22
N GLY A 244 -13.87 -0.75 3.08
CA GLY A 244 -12.75 0.18 3.32
C GLY A 244 -12.34 0.35 4.78
N PHE A 245 -12.92 -0.41 5.71
CA PHE A 245 -12.54 -0.30 7.13
C PHE A 245 -11.08 -0.70 7.37
N ASP A 246 -10.55 -1.60 6.54
CA ASP A 246 -9.22 -2.16 6.69
C ASP A 246 -8.14 -1.15 6.33
N VAL A 247 -8.24 -0.54 5.15
CA VAL A 247 -7.36 0.57 4.74
C VAL A 247 -7.56 1.78 5.66
N SER A 248 -8.80 2.12 6.00
CA SER A 248 -9.06 3.21 6.94
C SER A 248 -8.36 2.95 8.29
N SER A 249 -8.46 1.76 8.87
CA SER A 249 -7.76 1.46 10.15
C SER A 249 -6.24 1.43 10.02
N ALA A 250 -5.72 1.09 8.83
CA ALA A 250 -4.29 1.11 8.54
C ALA A 250 -3.74 2.55 8.44
N VAL A 251 -4.59 3.55 8.19
CA VAL A 251 -4.19 4.96 8.16
C VAL A 251 -4.42 5.63 9.50
N TYR A 252 -5.61 5.48 10.07
CA TYR A 252 -6.06 6.29 11.22
C TYR A 252 -6.09 5.52 12.55
N GLY A 253 -5.77 4.23 12.54
CA GLY A 253 -5.80 3.39 13.74
C GLY A 253 -7.20 2.88 14.11
N SER A 254 -7.36 2.57 15.40
CA SER A 254 -8.60 2.01 15.96
C SER A 254 -9.75 3.01 15.91
N GLN A 255 -10.93 2.56 15.47
CA GLN A 255 -12.05 3.46 15.20
C GLN A 255 -13.39 2.72 15.11
N ARG A 256 -14.47 3.48 15.33
CA ARG A 256 -15.80 3.15 14.80
C ARG A 256 -15.87 3.63 13.37
N TYR A 257 -16.17 2.75 12.43
CA TYR A 257 -16.12 3.03 10.99
C TYR A 257 -17.47 2.81 10.32
N VAL A 258 -17.87 3.75 9.45
CA VAL A 258 -18.95 3.59 8.45
C VAL A 258 -18.36 3.80 7.07
N ARG A 259 -18.63 2.88 6.14
CA ARG A 259 -18.07 2.90 4.78
C ARG A 259 -18.42 4.17 4.01
N PHE A 260 -17.54 4.56 3.11
CA PHE A 260 -17.80 5.57 2.09
C PHE A 260 -18.82 5.08 1.05
N SER A 261 -19.44 6.01 0.34
CA SER A 261 -20.37 5.76 -0.76
C SER A 261 -19.61 5.21 -1.99
N PRO A 262 -19.93 4.01 -2.51
CA PRO A 262 -19.16 3.35 -3.57
C PRO A 262 -19.02 4.17 -4.85
N GLU A 263 -19.94 5.11 -5.10
CA GLU A 263 -19.93 6.03 -6.25
C GLU A 263 -18.70 6.94 -6.26
N LEU A 264 -18.05 7.18 -5.12
CA LEU A 264 -16.81 7.95 -5.04
C LEU A 264 -15.65 7.33 -5.84
N LEU A 265 -15.71 6.02 -6.09
CA LEU A 265 -14.70 5.29 -6.85
C LEU A 265 -15.12 4.99 -8.29
N SER A 266 -16.29 5.48 -8.74
CA SER A 266 -16.74 5.22 -10.11
C SER A 266 -15.79 5.79 -11.16
N SER A 267 -15.23 6.99 -10.90
CA SER A 267 -14.24 7.64 -11.77
C SER A 267 -12.92 6.84 -11.84
N ALA A 268 -12.49 6.25 -10.71
CA ALA A 268 -11.30 5.40 -10.64
C ALA A 268 -11.47 4.09 -11.44
N GLN A 269 -12.69 3.56 -11.53
CA GLN A 269 -13.01 2.42 -12.37
C GLN A 269 -13.07 2.78 -13.87
N ASP A 270 -13.29 4.06 -14.19
CA ASP A 270 -13.36 4.59 -15.55
C ASP A 270 -11.98 4.87 -16.20
N VAL A 271 -10.84 4.60 -15.52
CA VAL A 271 -9.51 4.60 -16.18
C VAL A 271 -9.48 3.64 -17.39
N VAL A 272 -10.32 2.60 -17.35
CA VAL A 272 -10.54 1.66 -18.45
C VAL A 272 -11.20 2.32 -19.68
N LYS A 273 -11.78 3.52 -19.56
CA LYS A 273 -12.48 4.27 -20.62
C LYS A 273 -11.64 5.39 -21.27
N GLY A 274 -10.33 5.45 -21.02
CA GLY A 274 -9.41 6.31 -21.76
C GLY A 274 -9.10 7.69 -21.17
N LYS A 275 -9.54 7.98 -19.93
CA LYS A 275 -9.07 9.15 -19.17
C LYS A 275 -7.62 8.97 -18.72
N VAL A 276 -6.86 10.06 -18.63
CA VAL A 276 -5.49 10.04 -18.10
C VAL A 276 -5.54 9.80 -16.60
N LEU A 277 -4.68 8.92 -16.08
CA LEU A 277 -4.70 8.53 -14.67
C LEU A 277 -4.49 9.73 -13.72
N GLU A 278 -3.69 10.72 -14.11
CA GLU A 278 -3.51 11.99 -13.37
C GLU A 278 -4.84 12.71 -13.12
N GLU A 279 -5.67 12.87 -14.15
CA GLU A 279 -6.98 13.53 -14.05
C GLU A 279 -7.93 12.74 -13.14
N VAL A 280 -7.96 11.41 -13.31
CA VAL A 280 -8.80 10.54 -12.49
C VAL A 280 -8.43 10.62 -11.02
N ILE A 281 -7.13 10.66 -10.71
CA ILE A 281 -6.67 10.79 -9.33
C ILE A 281 -6.92 12.19 -8.78
N GLY A 282 -6.81 13.22 -9.61
CA GLY A 282 -7.27 14.57 -9.26
C GLY A 282 -8.76 14.61 -8.88
N ASP A 283 -9.63 13.96 -9.66
CA ASP A 283 -11.08 13.85 -9.37
C ASP A 283 -11.32 13.12 -8.03
N VAL A 284 -10.60 12.03 -7.79
CA VAL A 284 -10.73 11.20 -6.58
C VAL A 284 -10.25 11.93 -5.32
N LEU A 285 -9.16 12.70 -5.42
CA LEU A 285 -8.63 13.52 -4.33
C LEU A 285 -9.54 14.69 -3.97
N ASN A 286 -10.17 15.31 -4.98
CA ASN A 286 -11.14 16.39 -4.78
C ASN A 286 -12.54 15.87 -4.43
N GLY A 287 -12.76 14.56 -4.48
CA GLY A 287 -14.01 13.91 -4.13
C GLY A 287 -14.38 14.14 -2.67
N LYS A 288 -15.68 14.31 -2.40
CA LYS A 288 -16.18 14.45 -1.03
C LYS A 288 -16.33 13.07 -0.38
N TRP A 289 -15.22 12.56 0.15
CA TRP A 289 -15.18 11.29 0.88
C TRP A 289 -16.08 11.36 2.12
N ASP A 290 -17.06 10.47 2.18
CA ASP A 290 -18.19 10.55 3.14
C ASP A 290 -18.24 9.34 4.10
N HIS A 291 -17.11 8.65 4.28
CA HIS A 291 -16.94 7.71 5.39
C HIS A 291 -17.03 8.45 6.71
N LYS A 292 -17.46 7.76 7.75
CA LYS A 292 -17.49 8.32 9.12
C LYS A 292 -16.53 7.54 9.99
N ARG A 293 -15.68 8.25 10.72
CA ARG A 293 -14.84 7.69 11.79
C ARG A 293 -15.15 8.35 13.12
N THR A 294 -15.05 7.58 14.19
CA THR A 294 -14.99 8.10 15.56
C THR A 294 -13.88 7.35 16.28
N THR A 295 -12.91 8.09 16.81
CA THR A 295 -11.82 7.54 17.63
C THR A 295 -12.35 7.20 19.03
N TYR A 296 -11.67 6.29 19.69
CA TYR A 296 -11.94 5.88 21.07
C TYR A 296 -10.74 6.18 21.94
#